data_AF-A0A4V6E930-F1
#
_entry.id   AF-A0A4V6E930-F1
#
_cell.length_a   1.000
_cell.length_b   1.000
_cell.length_c   1.000
_cell.angle_alpha   90.00
_cell.angle_beta   90.00
_cell.angle_gamma   90.00
#
_symmetry.space_group_name_H-M   'P 1'
#
loop_
_entity.id
_entity.type
_entity.pdbx_description
1 polymer ?
#
loop_
_entity_poly.entity_id
_entity_poly.type
_entity_poly.pdbx_seq_one_letter_code
_entity_poly.pdbx_strand_id
1 'polypeptide(L)'
;MERFVFFGGKGGVGKTTVSCAYAYRCADAGVKTLVVSTDPAHSVSDVFDQEFGDDPESVAGVDRLDAMEIDPEDEMQRHLQEIREGLSEQVSTAMVSEINRQLEMSHGTPGAYEAALFDAFVTVMREESDPYERVVFDTAPTGSTLRLLGLPDFLGDWIDRLLYKRKQSIDLFEKAAIGDMEPRRLMDGDPVLERLQRRKEFFEYAGDAMRNHAAFFLVLNPDQLSVNETGRAIEGFT
;
A
#
# COMPACT_ATOMS: atom_id res chain seq x y z
N MET A 1 -0.38 -21.43 8.40
CA MET A 1 0.84 -20.82 7.85
C MET A 1 0.37 -19.55 7.18
N GLU A 2 0.88 -18.39 7.58
CA GLU A 2 0.36 -17.10 7.10
C GLU A 2 0.55 -16.96 5.58
N ARG A 3 -0.47 -16.44 4.88
CA ARG A 3 -0.44 -16.30 3.41
C ARG A 3 0.53 -15.19 3.00
N PHE A 4 0.57 -14.10 3.75
CA PHE A 4 1.40 -12.94 3.49
C PHE A 4 2.61 -12.93 4.43
N VAL A 5 3.80 -12.67 3.90
CA VAL A 5 5.03 -12.63 4.69
C VAL A 5 5.82 -11.39 4.32
N PHE A 6 6.07 -10.52 5.29
CA PHE A 6 6.79 -9.26 5.08
C PHE A 6 8.18 -9.33 5.68
N PHE A 7 9.17 -8.90 4.92
CA PHE A 7 10.55 -8.74 5.37
C PHE A 7 10.89 -7.25 5.49
N GLY A 8 11.17 -6.81 6.72
CA GLY A 8 11.50 -5.43 7.06
C GLY A 8 12.83 -5.32 7.77
N GLY A 9 13.38 -4.09 7.84
CA GLY A 9 14.66 -3.84 8.49
C GLY A 9 15.42 -2.68 7.87
N LYS A 10 16.58 -2.35 8.45
CA LYS A 10 17.43 -1.27 7.95
C LYS A 10 17.93 -1.58 6.53
N GLY A 11 18.35 -0.55 5.78
CA GLY A 11 19.13 -0.74 4.55
C GLY A 11 20.43 -1.49 4.82
N GLY A 12 20.84 -2.37 3.89
CA GLY A 12 22.12 -3.08 3.93
C GLY A 12 22.22 -4.29 4.88
N VAL A 13 21.10 -4.78 5.43
CA VAL A 13 21.07 -5.98 6.30
C VAL A 13 20.77 -7.29 5.56
N GLY A 14 20.61 -7.25 4.23
CA GLY A 14 20.33 -8.44 3.41
C GLY A 14 18.86 -8.86 3.36
N LYS A 15 17.91 -7.91 3.47
CA LYS A 15 16.46 -8.18 3.42
C LYS A 15 16.06 -8.98 2.18
N THR A 16 16.41 -8.45 1.00
CA THR A 16 16.13 -9.05 -0.31
C THR A 16 16.69 -10.46 -0.42
N THR A 17 17.92 -10.69 0.03
CA THR A 17 18.51 -12.03 0.01
C THR A 17 17.71 -13.00 0.88
N VAL A 18 17.29 -12.58 2.08
CA VAL A 18 16.54 -13.42 3.00
C VAL A 18 15.10 -13.65 2.51
N SER A 19 14.44 -12.63 1.97
CA SER A 19 13.09 -12.74 1.42
C SER A 19 13.05 -13.66 0.18
N CYS A 20 13.98 -13.49 -0.76
CA CYS A 20 14.12 -14.37 -1.92
C CYS A 20 14.48 -15.80 -1.51
N ALA A 21 15.39 -15.99 -0.54
CA ALA A 21 15.72 -17.32 -0.04
C ALA A 21 14.51 -17.99 0.63
N TYR A 22 13.71 -17.24 1.38
CA TYR A 22 12.47 -17.75 1.97
C TYR A 22 11.46 -18.13 0.88
N ALA A 23 11.26 -17.29 -0.13
CA ALA A 23 10.35 -17.54 -1.25
C ALA A 23 10.77 -18.79 -2.04
N TYR A 24 12.06 -18.90 -2.37
CA TYR A 24 12.64 -20.07 -3.02
C TYR A 24 12.38 -21.35 -2.22
N ARG A 25 12.61 -21.32 -0.90
CA ARG A 25 12.37 -22.48 -0.02
C ARG A 25 10.90 -22.88 0.05
N CYS A 26 9.97 -21.92 -0.05
CA CYS A 26 8.54 -22.23 -0.15
C CYS A 26 8.22 -22.92 -1.48
N ALA A 27 8.72 -22.39 -2.60
CA ALA A 27 8.53 -22.94 -3.93
C ALA A 27 9.12 -24.36 -4.07
N ASP A 28 10.34 -24.58 -3.58
CA ASP A 28 11.02 -25.88 -3.51
C ASP A 28 10.23 -26.91 -2.66
N ALA A 29 9.51 -26.45 -1.64
CA ALA A 29 8.59 -27.27 -0.85
C ALA A 29 7.23 -27.51 -1.54
N GLY A 30 7.03 -27.02 -2.77
CA GLY A 30 5.82 -27.20 -3.57
C GLY A 30 4.75 -26.12 -3.38
N VAL A 31 5.01 -25.08 -2.58
CA VAL A 31 4.06 -23.99 -2.31
C VAL A 31 4.13 -22.96 -3.43
N LYS A 32 3.00 -22.67 -4.09
CA LYS A 32 2.99 -21.65 -5.14
C LYS A 32 3.21 -20.26 -4.54
N THR A 33 4.32 -19.63 -4.90
CA THR A 33 4.87 -18.47 -4.20
C THR A 33 5.10 -17.30 -5.14
N LEU A 34 4.75 -16.09 -4.70
CA LEU A 34 5.08 -14.82 -5.32
C LEU A 34 6.05 -14.06 -4.41
N VAL A 35 7.15 -13.54 -4.95
CA VAL A 35 7.96 -12.51 -4.27
C VAL A 35 7.65 -11.15 -4.88
N VAL A 36 7.48 -10.14 -4.03
CA VAL A 36 7.13 -8.77 -4.42
C VAL A 36 8.16 -7.84 -3.83
N SER A 37 8.91 -7.15 -4.67
CA SER A 37 9.84 -6.10 -4.24
C SER A 37 9.21 -4.73 -4.38
N THR A 38 9.49 -3.86 -3.42
CA THR A 38 9.36 -2.40 -3.60
C THR A 38 10.70 -1.70 -3.41
N ASP A 39 11.82 -2.43 -3.45
CA ASP A 39 13.14 -1.81 -3.36
C ASP A 39 13.45 -1.11 -4.69
N PRO A 40 13.62 0.23 -4.70
CA PRO A 40 13.95 0.97 -5.92
C PRO A 40 15.32 0.58 -6.52
N ALA A 41 16.12 -0.22 -5.81
CA ALA A 41 17.39 -0.73 -6.31
C ALA A 41 17.29 -2.00 -7.19
N HIS A 42 16.08 -2.44 -7.57
CA HIS A 42 15.86 -3.65 -8.41
C HIS A 42 16.58 -4.90 -7.89
N SER A 43 16.62 -5.03 -6.56
CA SER A 43 17.47 -6.02 -5.91
C SER A 43 16.95 -7.46 -6.07
N VAL A 44 15.66 -7.67 -6.34
CA VAL A 44 15.13 -9.02 -6.61
C VAL A 44 15.57 -9.47 -8.00
N SER A 45 15.55 -8.57 -8.98
CA SER A 45 16.08 -8.82 -10.32
C SER A 45 17.55 -9.24 -10.28
N ASP A 46 18.37 -8.54 -9.49
CA ASP A 46 19.77 -8.90 -9.24
C ASP A 46 19.95 -10.27 -8.56
N VAL A 47 19.08 -10.62 -7.59
CA VAL A 47 19.17 -11.92 -6.88
C VAL A 47 18.88 -13.10 -7.80
N PHE A 48 17.92 -12.95 -8.72
CA PHE A 48 17.54 -14.02 -9.65
C PHE A 48 18.24 -13.95 -11.01
N ASP A 49 19.03 -12.90 -11.27
CA ASP A 49 19.68 -12.66 -12.57
C ASP A 49 18.66 -12.63 -13.72
N GLN A 50 17.51 -11.97 -13.47
CA GLN A 50 16.37 -11.86 -14.37
C GLN A 50 15.63 -10.55 -14.10
N GLU A 51 15.29 -9.78 -15.13
CA GLU A 51 14.49 -8.56 -15.00
C GLU A 51 13.02 -8.87 -14.72
N PHE A 52 12.39 -8.09 -13.84
CA PHE A 52 10.96 -8.21 -13.51
C PHE A 52 10.29 -6.82 -13.55
N GLY A 53 9.03 -6.78 -13.98
CA GLY A 53 8.21 -5.57 -13.97
C GLY A 53 7.13 -5.57 -12.87
N ASP A 54 6.14 -4.70 -13.07
CA ASP A 54 4.97 -4.54 -12.18
C ASP A 54 3.99 -5.72 -12.24
N ASP A 55 4.14 -6.65 -13.18
CA ASP A 55 3.29 -7.84 -13.32
C ASP A 55 4.03 -9.10 -12.83
N PRO A 56 3.33 -10.08 -12.22
CA PRO A 56 3.97 -11.34 -11.82
C PRO A 56 4.54 -12.14 -13.01
N GLU A 57 5.84 -12.44 -12.96
CA GLU A 57 6.53 -13.24 -13.96
C GLU A 57 7.26 -14.42 -13.33
N SER A 58 7.30 -15.57 -14.01
CA SER A 58 7.96 -16.76 -13.49
C SER A 58 9.49 -16.61 -13.43
N VAL A 59 10.06 -17.03 -12.30
CA VAL A 59 11.51 -17.05 -12.10
C VAL A 59 12.13 -18.22 -12.87
N ALA A 60 13.09 -17.92 -13.74
CA ALA A 60 13.73 -18.91 -14.59
C ALA A 60 14.42 -20.01 -13.75
N GLY A 61 14.08 -21.26 -14.05
CA GLY A 61 14.68 -22.42 -13.39
C GLY A 61 14.17 -22.72 -11.98
N VAL A 62 13.13 -22.01 -11.51
CA VAL A 62 12.48 -22.29 -10.22
C VAL A 62 10.98 -22.51 -10.42
N ASP A 63 10.55 -23.76 -10.37
CA ASP A 63 9.13 -24.08 -10.46
C ASP A 63 8.34 -23.45 -9.31
N ARG A 64 7.14 -22.95 -9.62
CA ARG A 64 6.18 -22.40 -8.63
C ARG A 64 6.65 -21.13 -7.91
N LEU A 65 7.64 -20.43 -8.46
CA LEU A 65 8.08 -19.13 -7.99
C LEU A 65 7.87 -18.09 -9.09
N ASP A 66 7.03 -17.11 -8.80
CA ASP A 66 6.92 -15.89 -9.59
C ASP A 66 7.50 -14.71 -8.80
N ALA A 67 7.94 -13.69 -9.51
CA ALA A 67 8.47 -12.45 -8.96
C ALA A 67 7.88 -11.24 -9.67
N MET A 68 7.78 -10.14 -8.95
CA MET A 68 7.43 -8.82 -9.48
C MET A 68 8.22 -7.74 -8.72
N GLU A 69 8.55 -6.66 -9.41
CA GLU A 69 9.18 -5.48 -8.82
C GLU A 69 8.31 -4.25 -9.11
N ILE A 70 7.80 -3.65 -8.03
CA ILE A 70 6.98 -2.45 -8.10
C ILE A 70 7.89 -1.25 -8.00
N ASP A 71 7.87 -0.39 -9.03
CA ASP A 71 8.56 0.89 -8.97
C ASP A 71 7.79 1.87 -8.06
N PRO A 72 8.38 2.30 -6.93
CA PRO A 72 7.71 3.20 -6.00
C PRO A 72 7.43 4.59 -6.56
N GLU A 73 8.27 5.09 -7.47
CA GLU A 73 8.08 6.39 -8.11
C GLU A 73 6.93 6.35 -9.11
N ASP A 74 6.83 5.28 -9.88
CA ASP A 74 5.71 5.07 -10.80
C ASP A 74 4.41 4.89 -10.02
N GLU A 75 4.40 4.10 -8.94
CA GLU A 75 3.22 3.93 -8.10
C GLU A 75 2.79 5.24 -7.45
N MET A 76 3.74 6.05 -6.99
CA MET A 76 3.45 7.38 -6.48
C MET A 76 2.80 8.24 -7.57
N GLN A 77 3.33 8.25 -8.79
CA GLN A 77 2.76 9.00 -9.91
C GLN A 77 1.34 8.54 -10.24
N ARG A 78 1.09 7.23 -10.29
CA ARG A 78 -0.24 6.63 -10.49
C ARG A 78 -1.20 7.08 -9.40
N HIS A 79 -0.84 6.92 -8.12
CA HIS A 79 -1.65 7.32 -6.97
C HIS A 79 -2.05 8.80 -7.03
N LEU A 80 -1.10 9.67 -7.35
CA LEU A 80 -1.34 11.09 -7.51
C LEU A 80 -2.27 11.38 -8.67
N GLN A 81 -2.05 10.72 -9.81
CA GLN A 81 -2.91 10.87 -10.98
C GLN A 81 -4.35 10.47 -10.67
N GLU A 82 -4.58 9.36 -9.95
CA GLU A 82 -5.90 8.95 -9.51
C GLU A 82 -6.57 9.98 -8.57
N ILE A 83 -5.80 10.58 -7.66
CA ILE A 83 -6.29 11.68 -6.82
C ILE A 83 -6.73 12.84 -7.71
N ARG A 84 -5.88 13.25 -8.67
CA ARG A 84 -6.14 14.36 -9.58
C ARG A 84 -7.39 14.13 -10.42
N GLU A 85 -7.52 12.95 -11.03
CA GLU A 85 -8.62 12.59 -11.91
C GLU A 85 -9.96 12.67 -11.16
N GLY A 86 -10.08 12.02 -10.00
CA GLY A 86 -11.35 12.09 -9.27
C GLY A 86 -11.61 13.41 -8.53
N LEU A 87 -10.62 14.30 -8.39
CA LEU A 87 -10.87 15.70 -8.01
C LEU A 87 -11.38 16.52 -9.20
N SER A 88 -10.82 16.32 -10.39
CA SER A 88 -11.16 17.08 -11.59
C SER A 88 -12.64 16.95 -12.00
N GLU A 89 -13.28 15.84 -11.66
CA GLU A 89 -14.72 15.61 -11.87
C GLU A 89 -15.62 16.42 -10.94
N GLN A 90 -15.07 17.00 -9.86
CA GLN A 90 -15.85 17.53 -8.73
C GLN A 90 -15.48 18.96 -8.31
N VAL A 91 -14.37 19.52 -8.81
CA VAL A 91 -13.92 20.88 -8.47
C VAL A 91 -13.53 21.69 -9.71
N SER A 92 -13.60 23.03 -9.60
CA SER A 92 -13.25 23.93 -10.70
C SER A 92 -11.78 23.80 -11.10
N THR A 93 -11.47 24.05 -12.38
CA THR A 93 -10.10 23.98 -12.94
C THR A 93 -9.08 24.81 -12.17
N ALA A 94 -9.49 25.93 -11.58
CA ALA A 94 -8.63 26.77 -10.74
C ALA A 94 -8.30 26.10 -9.39
N MET A 95 -9.25 25.38 -8.80
CA MET A 95 -9.05 24.66 -7.53
C MET A 95 -8.25 23.37 -7.76
N VAL A 96 -8.47 22.69 -8.89
CA VAL A 96 -7.64 21.56 -9.35
C VAL A 96 -6.17 21.97 -9.50
N SER A 97 -5.90 23.14 -10.11
CA SER A 97 -4.53 23.65 -10.27
C SER A 97 -3.82 23.90 -8.93
N GLU A 98 -4.51 24.47 -7.94
CA GLU A 98 -3.93 24.71 -6.61
C GLU A 98 -3.71 23.40 -5.83
N ILE A 99 -4.64 22.44 -5.92
CA ILE A 99 -4.48 21.11 -5.32
C ILE A 99 -3.32 20.36 -6.00
N ASN A 100 -3.21 20.42 -7.33
CA ASN A 100 -2.08 19.84 -8.06
C ASN A 100 -0.75 20.42 -7.58
N ARG A 101 -0.68 21.73 -7.39
CA ARG A 101 0.52 22.41 -6.87
C ARG A 101 0.85 21.96 -5.44
N GLN A 102 -0.14 21.76 -4.58
CA GLN A 102 0.07 21.26 -3.21
C GLN A 102 0.47 19.79 -3.15
N LEU A 103 -0.14 18.94 -3.99
CA LEU A 103 0.27 17.56 -4.16
C LEU A 103 1.71 17.51 -4.65
N GLU A 104 2.06 18.31 -5.67
CA GLU A 104 3.44 18.44 -6.18
C GLU A 104 4.46 18.91 -5.16
N MET A 105 4.08 19.85 -4.29
CA MET A 105 4.93 20.26 -3.17
C MET A 105 5.03 19.20 -2.07
N SER A 106 4.11 18.23 -2.05
CA SER A 106 4.11 17.08 -1.13
C SER A 106 4.77 15.85 -1.75
N HIS A 107 5.12 15.89 -3.04
CA HIS A 107 5.88 14.84 -3.71
C HIS A 107 7.23 14.64 -3.02
N GLY A 108 7.56 13.40 -2.68
CA GLY A 108 8.76 13.06 -1.93
C GLY A 108 8.69 13.35 -0.42
N THR A 109 7.52 13.66 0.15
CA THR A 109 7.38 13.66 1.62
C THR A 109 7.41 12.21 2.15
N PRO A 110 8.13 11.93 3.25
CA PRO A 110 8.17 10.62 3.94
C PRO A 110 6.83 10.17 4.57
N GLY A 111 5.70 10.56 3.98
CA GLY A 111 4.39 10.00 4.33
C GLY A 111 3.57 9.70 3.08
N ALA A 112 3.74 10.48 2.01
CA ALA A 112 3.11 10.21 0.73
C ALA A 112 3.73 8.98 0.03
N TYR A 113 5.06 8.84 0.13
CA TYR A 113 5.77 7.70 -0.44
C TYR A 113 5.35 6.38 0.22
N GLU A 114 5.28 6.36 1.56
CA GLU A 114 4.85 5.20 2.35
C GLU A 114 3.38 4.85 2.08
N ALA A 115 2.52 5.85 1.86
CA ALA A 115 1.13 5.62 1.50
C ALA A 115 0.96 5.00 0.10
N ALA A 116 1.75 5.45 -0.88
CA ALA A 116 1.75 4.88 -2.22
C ALA A 116 2.25 3.42 -2.22
N LEU A 117 3.36 3.16 -1.53
CA LEU A 117 3.86 1.79 -1.36
C LEU A 117 2.86 0.88 -0.64
N PHE A 118 2.20 1.42 0.39
CA PHE A 118 1.14 0.69 1.09
C PHE A 118 -0.02 0.35 0.15
N ASP A 119 -0.44 1.29 -0.69
CA ASP A 119 -1.49 1.04 -1.68
C ASP A 119 -1.10 -0.09 -2.64
N ALA A 120 0.11 -0.03 -3.20
CA ALA A 120 0.66 -1.10 -4.04
C ALA A 120 0.61 -2.48 -3.36
N PHE A 121 1.06 -2.57 -2.11
CA PHE A 121 0.99 -3.84 -1.37
C PHE A 121 -0.43 -4.35 -1.24
N VAL A 122 -1.39 -3.48 -0.92
CA VAL A 122 -2.78 -3.88 -0.75
C VAL A 122 -3.40 -4.29 -2.09
N THR A 123 -3.05 -3.60 -3.19
CA THR A 123 -3.46 -3.99 -4.55
C THR A 123 -2.96 -5.40 -4.87
N VAL A 124 -1.68 -5.70 -4.67
CA VAL A 124 -1.15 -7.07 -4.82
C VAL A 124 -1.90 -8.06 -3.94
N MET A 125 -2.13 -7.71 -2.66
CA MET A 125 -2.83 -8.60 -1.74
C MET A 125 -4.26 -8.89 -2.18
N ARG A 126 -4.95 -7.96 -2.85
CA ARG A 126 -6.35 -8.11 -3.27
C ARG A 126 -6.51 -8.71 -4.66
N GLU A 127 -5.64 -8.34 -5.58
CA GLU A 127 -5.86 -8.54 -7.02
C GLU A 127 -4.92 -9.61 -7.57
N GLU A 128 -3.66 -9.62 -7.12
CA GLU A 128 -2.63 -10.52 -7.65
C GLU A 128 -2.40 -11.78 -6.80
N SER A 129 -2.89 -11.81 -5.55
CA SER A 129 -2.51 -12.88 -4.62
C SER A 129 -3.22 -14.22 -4.84
N ASP A 130 -4.38 -14.24 -5.51
CA ASP A 130 -5.27 -15.41 -5.66
C ASP A 130 -4.61 -16.67 -6.25
N PRO A 131 -3.72 -16.57 -7.24
CA PRO A 131 -3.00 -17.73 -7.76
C PRO A 131 -1.97 -18.32 -6.80
N TYR A 132 -1.68 -17.66 -5.66
CA TYR A 132 -0.55 -17.97 -4.78
C TYR A 132 -0.98 -18.38 -3.38
N GLU A 133 -0.32 -19.43 -2.88
CA GLU A 133 -0.43 -19.90 -1.49
C GLU A 133 0.49 -19.10 -0.55
N ARG A 134 1.48 -18.40 -1.12
CA ARG A 134 2.42 -17.55 -0.40
C ARG A 134 2.74 -16.29 -1.20
N VAL A 135 2.66 -15.14 -0.54
CA VAL A 135 3.15 -13.87 -1.09
C VAL A 135 4.17 -13.32 -0.10
N VAL A 136 5.37 -13.03 -0.60
CA VAL A 136 6.52 -12.59 0.16
C VAL A 136 6.88 -11.16 -0.26
N PHE A 137 6.71 -10.21 0.65
CA PHE A 137 7.02 -8.81 0.42
C PHE A 137 8.43 -8.46 0.91
N ASP A 138 9.31 -8.07 -0.02
CA ASP A 138 10.58 -7.42 0.27
C ASP A 138 10.37 -5.91 0.33
N THR A 139 10.43 -5.36 1.55
CA THR A 139 10.06 -3.95 1.76
C THR A 139 11.27 -3.03 1.61
N ALA A 140 11.04 -1.86 1.03
CA ALA A 140 12.03 -0.80 0.89
C ALA A 140 12.65 -0.41 2.26
N PRO A 141 13.91 0.09 2.28
CA PRO A 141 14.59 0.53 3.50
C PRO A 141 14.12 1.89 4.03
N THR A 142 12.86 2.26 3.83
CA THR A 142 12.31 3.55 4.27
C THR A 142 11.87 3.51 5.74
N GLY A 143 11.92 4.68 6.38
CA GLY A 143 11.82 4.85 7.83
C GLY A 143 10.59 4.20 8.43
N SER A 144 10.81 3.02 9.02
CA SER A 144 9.84 2.14 9.70
C SER A 144 8.88 1.43 8.75
N THR A 145 9.32 0.32 8.14
CA THR A 145 8.44 -0.75 7.59
C THR A 145 7.25 -1.05 8.52
N LEU A 146 7.48 -0.94 9.83
CA LEU A 146 6.49 -1.13 10.87
C LEU A 146 5.42 -0.02 10.95
N ARG A 147 5.62 1.16 10.34
CA ARG A 147 4.55 2.17 10.20
C ARG A 147 3.46 1.69 9.25
N LEU A 148 3.81 0.90 8.23
CA LEU A 148 2.85 0.34 7.25
C LEU A 148 1.73 -0.44 7.93
N LEU A 149 2.07 -1.14 9.01
CA LEU A 149 1.13 -1.93 9.80
C LEU A 149 0.08 -1.10 10.55
N GLY A 150 0.39 0.15 10.92
CA GLY A 150 -0.55 1.06 11.58
C GLY A 150 -1.30 1.98 10.60
N LEU A 151 -0.88 2.03 9.34
CA LEU A 151 -1.53 2.84 8.30
C LEU A 151 -3.00 2.46 8.06
N PRO A 152 -3.42 1.18 7.99
CA PRO A 152 -4.82 0.88 7.71
C PRO A 152 -5.78 1.47 8.75
N ASP A 153 -5.43 1.41 10.04
CA ASP A 153 -6.25 1.98 11.11
C ASP A 153 -6.25 3.51 11.06
N PHE A 154 -5.09 4.14 10.91
CA PHE A 154 -4.98 5.59 10.82
C PHE A 154 -5.74 6.17 9.62
N LEU A 155 -5.59 5.54 8.45
CA LEU A 155 -6.25 5.99 7.22
C LEU A 155 -7.75 5.67 7.27
N GLY A 156 -8.15 4.53 7.84
CA GLY A 156 -9.56 4.19 8.08
C GLY A 156 -10.26 5.24 8.95
N ASP A 157 -9.67 5.61 10.08
CA ASP A 157 -10.19 6.67 10.98
C ASP A 157 -10.30 8.02 10.27
N TRP A 158 -9.33 8.34 9.42
CA TRP A 158 -9.35 9.57 8.64
C TRP A 158 -10.49 9.56 7.61
N ILE A 159 -10.70 8.45 6.90
CA ILE A 159 -11.81 8.28 5.95
C ILE A 159 -13.17 8.38 6.67
N ASP A 160 -13.32 7.81 7.86
CA ASP A 160 -14.55 7.93 8.64
C ASP A 160 -14.90 9.39 8.99
N ARG A 161 -13.89 10.20 9.32
CA ARG A 161 -14.07 11.65 9.54
C ARG A 161 -14.49 12.36 8.25
N LEU A 162 -13.93 11.99 7.11
CA LEU A 162 -14.30 12.57 5.80
C LEU A 162 -15.72 12.19 5.40
N LEU A 163 -16.11 10.92 5.59
CA LEU A 163 -17.48 10.43 5.37
C LEU A 163 -18.48 11.19 6.23
N TYR A 164 -18.19 11.36 7.53
CA TYR A 164 -19.03 12.13 8.44
C TYR A 164 -19.20 13.59 7.96
N LYS A 165 -18.10 14.26 7.63
CA LYS A 165 -18.13 15.65 7.12
C LYS A 165 -18.90 15.79 5.81
N ARG A 166 -18.74 14.84 4.87
CA ARG A 166 -19.46 14.87 3.59
C ARG A 166 -20.97 14.71 3.79
N LYS A 167 -21.39 13.76 4.64
CA LYS A 167 -22.81 13.58 5.01
C LYS A 167 -23.42 14.84 5.64
N GLN A 168 -22.69 15.50 6.56
CA GLN A 168 -23.13 16.77 7.14
C GLN A 168 -23.27 17.88 6.09
N SER A 169 -22.33 17.96 5.14
CA SER A 169 -22.38 18.95 4.06
C SER A 169 -23.63 18.75 3.19
N ILE A 170 -23.93 17.51 2.80
CA ILE A 170 -25.11 17.18 1.99
C ILE A 170 -26.40 17.57 2.74
N ASP A 171 -26.53 17.16 4.00
CA ASP A 171 -27.69 17.50 4.85
C ASP A 171 -27.88 19.03 4.99
N LEU A 172 -26.79 19.79 5.12
CA LEU A 172 -26.86 21.26 5.17
C LEU A 172 -27.31 21.87 3.84
N PHE A 173 -26.80 21.36 2.71
CA PHE A 173 -27.21 21.80 1.37
C PHE A 173 -28.69 21.50 1.11
N GLU A 174 -29.16 20.30 1.48
CA GLU A 174 -30.59 19.92 1.37
C GLU A 174 -31.49 20.85 2.19
N LYS A 175 -31.08 21.17 3.42
CA LYS A 175 -31.81 22.10 4.30
C LYS A 175 -31.79 23.54 3.81
N ALA A 176 -30.76 23.95 3.06
CA ALA A 176 -30.67 25.29 2.46
C ALA A 176 -31.45 25.42 1.15
N ALA A 177 -31.67 24.31 0.42
CA ALA A 177 -32.38 24.26 -0.85
C ALA A 177 -33.92 24.31 -0.73
N ILE A 178 -34.45 25.06 0.25
CA ILE A 178 -35.90 25.28 0.43
C ILE A 178 -36.41 26.17 -0.72
N GLY A 179 -36.78 25.54 -1.84
CA GLY A 179 -37.40 26.18 -3.00
C GLY A 179 -37.32 25.34 -4.29
N ASP A 180 -38.40 24.59 -4.58
CA ASP A 180 -38.83 24.07 -5.89
C ASP A 180 -37.83 23.34 -6.83
N MET A 181 -36.87 22.58 -6.30
CA MET A 181 -36.20 21.51 -7.08
C MET A 181 -36.01 20.25 -6.21
N GLU A 182 -36.39 19.09 -6.74
CA GLU A 182 -36.55 17.80 -6.03
C GLU A 182 -35.39 17.43 -5.07
N PRO A 183 -35.63 17.35 -3.74
CA PRO A 183 -34.61 17.08 -2.71
C PRO A 183 -34.14 15.62 -2.59
N ARG A 184 -34.27 14.76 -3.62
CA ARG A 184 -34.07 13.29 -3.47
C ARG A 184 -33.01 12.67 -4.38
N ARG A 185 -32.24 13.46 -5.14
CA ARG A 185 -31.21 12.93 -6.07
C ARG A 185 -29.75 13.08 -5.62
N LEU A 186 -29.48 13.56 -4.40
CA LEU A 186 -28.12 13.80 -3.91
C LEU A 186 -27.60 12.73 -2.93
N MET A 187 -28.46 11.91 -2.33
CA MET A 187 -28.02 10.79 -1.47
C MET A 187 -27.83 9.47 -2.25
N ASP A 188 -28.63 9.23 -3.29
CA ASP A 188 -28.43 8.12 -4.21
C ASP A 188 -27.42 8.55 -5.29
N GLY A 189 -26.16 8.11 -5.15
CA GLY A 189 -25.12 8.34 -6.15
C GLY A 189 -24.23 9.57 -5.94
N ASP A 190 -23.97 10.02 -4.70
CA ASP A 190 -22.89 10.98 -4.47
C ASP A 190 -21.52 10.29 -4.74
N PRO A 191 -20.80 10.70 -5.79
CA PRO A 191 -19.57 10.01 -6.20
C PRO A 191 -18.43 10.16 -5.17
N VAL A 192 -18.46 11.19 -4.33
CA VAL A 192 -17.49 11.36 -3.22
C VAL A 192 -17.73 10.31 -2.15
N LEU A 193 -18.99 10.11 -1.75
CA LEU A 193 -19.35 9.12 -0.74
C LEU A 193 -18.98 7.70 -1.20
N GLU A 194 -19.31 7.35 -2.45
CA GLU A 194 -18.95 6.06 -3.02
C GLU A 194 -17.44 5.84 -3.08
N ARG A 195 -16.66 6.87 -3.46
CA ARG A 195 -15.20 6.78 -3.47
C ARG A 195 -14.64 6.60 -2.06
N LEU A 196 -15.12 7.37 -1.08
CA LEU A 196 -14.69 7.26 0.31
C LEU A 196 -15.06 5.89 0.90
N GLN A 197 -16.21 5.33 0.54
CA GLN A 197 -16.61 3.97 0.95
C GLN A 197 -15.70 2.90 0.37
N ARG A 198 -15.43 2.94 -0.94
CA ARG A 198 -14.45 2.02 -1.57
C ARG A 198 -13.07 2.11 -0.93
N ARG A 199 -12.63 3.34 -0.59
CA ARG A 199 -11.35 3.56 0.07
C ARG A 199 -11.35 3.04 1.52
N LYS A 200 -12.48 3.11 2.22
CA LYS A 200 -12.66 2.49 3.54
C LYS A 200 -12.54 0.97 3.45
N GLU A 201 -13.29 0.34 2.56
CA GLU A 201 -13.25 -1.12 2.35
C GLU A 201 -11.83 -1.61 2.01
N PHE A 202 -11.10 -0.83 1.20
CA PHE A 202 -9.69 -1.09 0.88
C PHE A 202 -8.81 -1.16 2.14
N PHE A 203 -8.92 -0.18 3.05
CA PHE A 203 -8.13 -0.16 4.28
C PHE A 203 -8.59 -1.19 5.32
N GLU A 204 -9.89 -1.46 5.40
CA GLU A 204 -10.43 -2.51 6.27
C GLU A 204 -9.89 -3.89 5.85
N TYR A 205 -9.89 -4.19 4.54
CA TYR A 205 -9.26 -5.40 4.01
C TYR A 205 -7.78 -5.47 4.38
N ALA A 206 -7.03 -4.39 4.12
CA ALA A 206 -5.60 -4.36 4.40
C ALA A 206 -5.29 -4.62 5.87
N GLY A 207 -6.04 -3.96 6.77
CA GLY A 207 -5.89 -4.13 8.21
C GLY A 207 -6.23 -5.55 8.67
N ASP A 208 -7.31 -6.16 8.15
CA ASP A 208 -7.64 -7.55 8.45
C ASP A 208 -6.57 -8.52 7.98
N ALA A 209 -6.14 -8.40 6.72
CA ALA A 209 -5.13 -9.26 6.14
C ALA A 209 -3.77 -9.14 6.85
N MET A 210 -3.35 -7.94 7.22
CA MET A 210 -2.11 -7.71 7.98
C MET A 210 -2.18 -8.23 9.42
N ARG A 211 -3.35 -8.21 10.07
CA ARG A 211 -3.50 -8.70 11.45
C ARG A 211 -3.68 -10.21 11.55
N ASN A 212 -4.42 -10.80 10.62
CA ASN A 212 -4.91 -12.17 10.73
C ASN A 212 -4.28 -13.15 9.74
N HIS A 213 -3.61 -12.64 8.69
CA HIS A 213 -3.11 -13.46 7.58
C HIS A 213 -1.66 -13.15 7.20
N ALA A 214 -0.95 -12.35 8.01
CA ALA A 214 0.41 -11.91 7.74
C ALA A 214 1.38 -12.23 8.87
N ALA A 215 2.63 -12.51 8.48
CA ALA A 215 3.77 -12.57 9.39
C ALA A 215 4.80 -11.50 9.01
N PHE A 216 5.45 -10.89 10.01
CA PHE A 216 6.49 -9.89 9.82
C PHE A 216 7.82 -10.39 10.37
N PHE A 217 8.84 -10.44 9.51
CA PHE A 217 10.21 -10.79 9.86
C PHE A 217 11.08 -9.55 9.78
N LEU A 218 11.73 -9.20 10.90
CA LEU A 218 12.70 -8.12 10.96
C LEU A 218 14.11 -8.67 10.76
N VAL A 219 14.76 -8.27 9.68
CA VAL A 219 16.13 -8.64 9.35
C VAL A 219 17.09 -7.58 9.91
N LEU A 220 18.16 -8.03 10.55
CA LEU A 220 19.15 -7.17 11.17
C LEU A 220 20.53 -7.83 11.16
N ASN A 221 21.56 -6.98 11.25
CA ASN A 221 22.92 -7.43 11.49
C ASN A 221 23.19 -7.56 13.00
N PRO A 222 24.18 -8.39 13.41
CA PRO A 222 24.54 -8.59 14.82
C PRO A 222 25.39 -7.43 15.36
N ASP A 223 24.97 -6.19 15.10
CA ASP A 223 25.58 -4.97 15.63
C ASP A 223 24.61 -4.22 16.55
N GLN A 224 25.17 -3.49 17.50
CA GLN A 224 24.37 -2.84 18.55
C GLN A 224 23.43 -1.76 18.00
N LEU A 225 23.78 -1.10 16.89
CA LEU A 225 22.92 -0.09 16.29
C LEU A 225 21.69 -0.74 15.66
N SER A 226 21.88 -1.79 14.86
CA SER A 226 20.79 -2.55 14.24
C SER A 226 19.86 -3.15 15.30
N VAL A 227 20.42 -3.78 16.35
CA VAL A 227 19.61 -4.34 17.45
C VAL A 227 18.76 -3.26 18.14
N ASN A 228 19.35 -2.10 18.45
CA ASN A 228 18.62 -1.01 19.10
C ASN A 228 17.55 -0.38 18.19
N GLU A 229 17.81 -0.25 16.90
CA GLU A 229 16.84 0.24 15.92
C GLU A 229 15.66 -0.72 15.77
N THR A 230 15.93 -2.03 15.62
CA THR A 230 14.91 -3.07 15.59
C THR A 230 14.10 -3.10 16.89
N GLY A 231 14.76 -2.97 18.05
CA GLY A 231 14.11 -2.90 19.35
C GLY A 231 13.11 -1.74 19.46
N ARG A 232 13.52 -0.52 19.08
CA ARG A 232 12.60 0.65 19.05
C ARG A 232 11.44 0.45 18.07
N ALA A 233 11.70 -0.23 16.95
CA ALA A 233 10.68 -0.51 15.96
C ALA A 233 9.59 -1.43 16.56
N ILE A 234 9.99 -2.48 17.31
CA ILE A 234 9.07 -3.38 18.01
C ILE A 234 8.35 -2.67 19.17
N GLU A 235 9.01 -1.82 19.94
CA GLU A 235 8.35 -1.07 21.03
C GLU A 235 7.21 -0.17 20.51
N GLY A 236 7.31 0.34 19.29
CA GLY A 236 6.21 1.07 18.64
C GLY A 236 4.92 0.26 18.42
N PHE A 237 4.95 -1.07 18.62
CA PHE A 237 3.81 -1.98 18.49
C PHE A 237 3.12 -2.36 19.81
N THR A 238 3.76 -2.12 20.96
CA THR A 238 3.27 -2.59 22.27
C THR A 238 2.68 -1.45 23.09
#